data_AF-A0A2E4D885-F1
#
_entry.id   AF-A0A2E4D885-F1
#
_cell.length_a   1.000
_cell.length_b   1.000
_cell.length_c   1.000
_cell.angle_alpha   90.00
_cell.angle_beta   90.00
_cell.angle_gamma   90.00
#
_symmetry.space_group_name_H-M   'P 1'
#
loop_
_entity.id
_entity.type
_entity.pdbx_description
1 polymer ?
#
loop_
_entity_poly.entity_id
_entity_poly.type
_entity_poly.pdbx_seq_one_letter_code
_entity_poly.pdbx_strand_id
1 'polypeptide(L)'
;MLRDTYQSQLILIHFGSKYSTYLTSSNKKLRNILSHTLVIIIFALLGILVFLLAAYLGILLAKLNQQKKHSSHIEELMEAANLEQEEFYLESLSIIAKATLQDQCETSEACIRIKKILEFFPEIESSPGLEPIQTMYKDLENFAYLDERNELAKQEKFKQDNQRFKVEEKYEKDFKAALKILLDLIKTKH
;
A
#
# COMPACT_ATOMS: atom_id res chain seq x y z
N MET A 1 -46.18 42.51 87.35
CA MET A 1 -45.19 43.26 86.57
C MET A 1 -44.02 42.39 86.10
N LEU A 2 -43.20 41.82 86.99
CA LEU A 2 -42.06 40.96 86.56
C LEU A 2 -42.49 39.66 85.84
N ARG A 3 -43.61 39.04 86.24
CA ARG A 3 -44.10 37.77 85.66
C ARG A 3 -44.51 37.90 84.18
N ASP A 4 -45.05 39.06 83.78
CA ASP A 4 -45.52 39.31 82.41
C ASP A 4 -44.37 39.58 81.43
N THR A 5 -43.28 40.20 81.90
CA THR A 5 -42.05 40.38 81.12
C THR A 5 -41.32 39.05 80.86
N TYR A 6 -41.29 38.12 81.83
CA TYR A 6 -40.73 36.79 81.62
C TYR A 6 -41.53 35.97 80.61
N GLN A 7 -42.87 36.00 80.70
CA GLN A 7 -43.74 35.32 79.74
C GLN A 7 -43.58 35.87 78.32
N SER A 8 -43.48 37.20 78.18
CA SER A 8 -43.26 37.84 76.88
C SER A 8 -41.89 37.49 76.27
N GLN A 9 -40.83 37.44 77.09
CA GLN A 9 -39.50 36.99 76.64
C GLN A 9 -39.50 35.52 76.25
N LEU A 10 -40.18 34.65 76.99
CA LEU A 10 -40.26 33.22 76.71
C LEU A 10 -40.97 32.96 75.36
N ILE A 11 -42.05 33.70 75.09
CA ILE A 11 -42.77 33.66 73.83
C ILE A 11 -41.85 34.10 72.68
N LEU A 12 -41.14 35.23 72.82
CA LEU A 12 -40.21 35.71 71.80
C LEU A 12 -39.07 34.72 71.52
N ILE A 13 -38.50 34.09 72.54
CA ILE A 13 -37.46 33.07 72.40
C ILE A 13 -38.01 31.82 71.69
N HIS A 14 -39.21 31.37 72.05
CA HIS A 14 -39.84 30.21 71.43
C HIS A 14 -40.22 30.46 69.97
N PHE A 15 -40.73 31.66 69.64
CA PHE A 15 -40.98 32.07 68.26
C PHE A 15 -39.69 32.21 67.45
N GLY A 16 -38.62 32.80 68.02
CA GLY A 16 -37.32 32.90 67.38
C GLY A 16 -36.66 31.54 67.10
N SER A 17 -36.78 30.59 68.03
CA SER A 17 -36.30 29.21 67.86
C SER A 17 -37.05 28.47 66.75
N LYS A 18 -38.40 28.58 66.73
CA LYS A 18 -39.21 28.04 65.63
C LYS A 18 -38.83 28.69 64.29
N TYR A 19 -38.72 30.01 64.21
CA TYR A 19 -38.37 30.69 62.96
C TYR A 19 -36.98 30.28 62.44
N SER A 20 -35.97 30.18 63.32
CA SER A 20 -34.63 29.69 62.98
C SER A 20 -34.64 28.24 62.45
N THR A 21 -35.43 27.35 63.07
CA THR A 21 -35.60 25.96 62.60
C THR A 21 -36.32 25.87 61.26
N TYR A 22 -37.32 26.72 60.99
CA TYR A 22 -37.95 26.81 59.67
C TYR A 22 -36.99 27.34 58.59
N LEU A 23 -36.20 28.37 58.89
CA LEU A 23 -35.22 28.91 57.96
C LEU A 23 -34.11 27.91 57.64
N THR A 24 -33.59 27.19 58.64
CA THR A 24 -32.56 26.16 58.43
C THR A 24 -33.10 24.97 57.63
N SER A 25 -34.33 24.53 57.88
CA SER A 25 -35.00 23.49 57.10
C SER A 25 -35.26 23.91 55.65
N SER A 26 -35.73 25.15 55.43
CA SER A 26 -35.96 25.71 54.09
C SER A 26 -34.65 25.84 53.29
N ASN A 27 -33.58 26.36 53.91
CA ASN A 27 -32.26 26.46 53.29
C ASN A 27 -31.66 25.08 52.97
N LYS A 28 -31.85 24.08 53.83
CA LYS A 28 -31.39 22.71 53.58
C LYS A 28 -32.11 22.08 52.38
N LYS A 29 -33.42 22.29 52.26
CA LYS A 29 -34.21 21.82 51.10
C LYS A 29 -33.79 22.52 49.81
N LEU A 30 -33.58 23.83 49.83
CA LEU A 30 -33.08 24.59 48.67
C LEU A 30 -31.69 24.10 48.23
N ARG A 31 -30.77 23.90 49.18
CA ARG A 31 -29.41 23.40 48.89
C ARG A 31 -29.41 22.00 48.27
N ASN A 32 -30.29 21.11 48.74
CA ASN A 32 -30.42 19.77 48.18
C ASN A 32 -31.00 19.81 46.76
N ILE A 33 -32.01 20.64 46.50
CA ILE A 33 -32.57 20.80 45.14
C ILE A 33 -31.50 21.33 44.20
N LEU A 34 -30.77 22.38 44.61
CA LEU A 34 -29.67 22.95 43.84
C LEU A 34 -28.56 21.92 43.56
N SER A 35 -28.17 21.10 44.54
CA SER A 35 -27.14 20.07 44.34
C SER A 35 -27.61 18.95 43.41
N HIS A 36 -28.85 18.49 43.51
CA HIS A 36 -29.41 17.49 42.60
C HIS A 36 -29.51 18.02 41.16
N THR A 37 -29.92 19.28 40.97
CA THR A 37 -29.99 19.90 39.64
C THR A 37 -28.59 20.03 39.00
N LEU A 38 -27.56 20.41 39.77
CA LEU A 38 -26.18 20.49 39.27
C LEU A 38 -25.66 19.11 38.83
N VAL A 39 -25.91 18.07 39.63
CA VAL A 39 -25.51 16.69 39.29
C VAL A 39 -26.17 16.23 38.00
N ILE A 40 -27.47 16.50 37.82
CA ILE A 40 -28.20 16.15 36.59
C ILE A 40 -27.59 16.87 35.37
N ILE A 41 -27.25 18.15 35.49
CA ILE A 41 -26.63 18.92 34.40
C ILE A 41 -25.27 18.33 34.02
N ILE A 42 -24.43 17.97 35.00
CA ILE A 42 -23.12 17.37 34.74
C ILE A 42 -23.27 16.04 34.00
N PHE A 43 -24.17 15.17 34.45
CA PHE A 43 -24.42 13.90 33.77
C PHE A 43 -25.02 14.08 32.37
N ALA A 44 -25.89 15.07 32.18
CA ALA A 44 -26.43 15.40 30.86
C ALA A 44 -25.34 15.88 29.90
N LEU A 45 -24.45 16.77 30.35
CA LEU A 45 -23.31 17.25 29.55
C LEU A 45 -22.32 16.14 29.21
N LEU A 46 -22.00 15.26 30.17
CA LEU A 46 -21.16 14.09 29.93
C LEU A 46 -21.82 13.12 28.94
N GLY A 47 -23.14 12.88 29.06
CA GLY A 47 -23.88 12.05 28.13
C GLY A 47 -23.85 12.59 26.70
N ILE A 48 -24.03 13.91 26.53
CA ILE A 48 -23.93 14.58 25.24
C ILE A 48 -22.51 14.46 24.67
N LEU A 49 -21.48 14.68 25.51
CA LEU A 49 -20.09 14.57 25.09
C LEU A 49 -19.76 13.16 24.59
N VAL A 50 -20.13 12.13 25.36
CA VAL A 50 -19.93 10.72 24.99
C VAL A 50 -20.68 10.38 23.71
N PHE A 51 -21.91 10.87 23.55
CA PHE A 51 -22.70 10.67 22.34
C PHE A 51 -22.03 11.28 21.10
N LEU A 52 -21.55 12.52 21.20
CA LEU A 52 -20.85 13.19 20.09
C LEU A 52 -19.54 12.49 19.71
N LEU A 53 -18.77 12.04 20.71
CA LEU A 53 -17.56 11.26 20.48
C LEU A 53 -17.87 9.92 19.80
N ALA A 54 -18.89 9.20 20.27
CA ALA A 54 -19.31 7.94 19.67
C ALA A 54 -19.80 8.13 18.21
N ALA A 55 -20.56 9.18 17.94
CA ALA A 55 -21.01 9.52 16.60
C ALA A 55 -19.81 9.85 15.68
N TYR A 56 -18.85 10.64 16.16
CA TYR A 56 -17.65 10.98 15.41
C TYR A 56 -16.78 9.75 15.10
N LEU A 57 -16.55 8.88 16.09
CA LEU A 57 -15.87 7.60 15.91
C LEU A 57 -16.58 6.71 14.88
N GLY A 58 -17.92 6.63 14.92
CA GLY A 58 -18.71 5.90 13.93
C GLY A 58 -18.50 6.42 12.51
N ILE A 59 -18.53 7.74 12.31
CA ILE A 59 -18.26 8.38 11.01
C ILE A 59 -16.83 8.07 10.54
N LEU A 60 -15.85 8.16 11.45
CA LEU A 60 -14.46 7.92 11.14
C LEU A 60 -14.20 6.46 10.73
N LEU A 61 -14.81 5.51 11.45
CA LEU A 61 -14.74 4.08 11.11
C LEU A 61 -15.42 3.78 9.77
N ALA A 62 -16.55 4.41 9.47
CA ALA A 62 -17.22 4.26 8.17
C ALA A 62 -16.33 4.74 7.02
N LYS A 63 -15.68 5.91 7.16
CA LYS A 63 -14.74 6.44 6.17
C LYS A 63 -13.53 5.52 5.98
N LEU A 64 -12.97 5.01 7.08
CA LEU A 64 -11.81 4.12 7.05
C LEU A 64 -12.15 2.79 6.36
N ASN A 65 -13.32 2.22 6.62
CA ASN A 65 -13.78 1.01 5.95
C ASN A 65 -14.00 1.22 4.45
N GLN A 66 -14.55 2.38 4.05
CA GLN A 66 -14.70 2.74 2.64
C GLN A 66 -13.34 2.87 1.94
N GLN A 67 -12.38 3.53 2.58
CA GLN A 67 -11.01 3.65 2.05
C GLN A 67 -10.35 2.28 1.91
N LYS A 68 -10.41 1.43 2.94
CA LYS A 68 -9.87 0.07 2.89
C LYS A 68 -10.44 -0.77 1.75
N LYS A 69 -11.74 -0.67 1.49
CA LYS A 69 -12.39 -1.39 0.38
C LYS A 69 -11.91 -0.91 -0.99
N HIS A 70 -11.62 0.38 -1.14
CA HIS A 70 -11.01 0.89 -2.37
C HIS A 70 -9.55 0.48 -2.50
N SER A 71 -8.77 0.50 -1.41
CA SER A 71 -7.38 0.04 -1.40
C SER A 71 -7.25 -1.44 -1.73
N SER A 72 -8.07 -2.30 -1.13
CA SER A 72 -8.02 -3.75 -1.41
C SER A 72 -8.35 -4.06 -2.87
N HIS A 73 -9.32 -3.34 -3.46
CA HIS A 73 -9.66 -3.52 -4.86
C HIS A 73 -8.55 -3.06 -5.81
N ILE A 74 -7.86 -1.97 -5.47
CA ILE A 74 -6.70 -1.51 -6.23
C ILE A 74 -5.54 -2.50 -6.10
N GLU A 75 -5.28 -3.02 -4.89
CA GLU A 75 -4.26 -4.04 -4.64
C GLU A 75 -4.53 -5.31 -5.45
N GLU A 76 -5.77 -5.83 -5.45
CA GLU A 76 -6.18 -6.99 -6.24
C GLU A 76 -5.98 -6.75 -7.75
N LEU A 77 -6.36 -5.57 -8.27
CA LEU A 77 -6.16 -5.22 -9.67
C LEU A 77 -4.68 -5.10 -10.03
N MET A 78 -3.87 -4.53 -9.13
CA MET A 78 -2.42 -4.42 -9.34
C MET A 78 -1.74 -5.78 -9.30
N GLU A 79 -2.14 -6.67 -8.39
CA GLU A 79 -1.63 -8.03 -8.31
C GLU A 79 -1.99 -8.82 -9.58
N ALA A 80 -3.24 -8.74 -10.04
CA ALA A 80 -3.66 -9.35 -11.30
C ALA A 80 -2.88 -8.80 -12.50
N ALA A 81 -2.69 -7.48 -12.58
CA ALA A 81 -1.92 -6.86 -13.66
C ALA A 81 -0.44 -7.27 -13.64
N ASN A 82 0.16 -7.40 -12.44
CA ASN A 82 1.53 -7.88 -12.30
C ASN A 82 1.68 -9.33 -12.77
N LEU A 83 0.71 -10.20 -12.42
CA LEU A 83 0.69 -11.59 -12.87
C LEU A 83 0.53 -11.69 -14.40
N GLU A 84 -0.40 -10.94 -14.99
CA GLU A 84 -0.57 -10.89 -16.45
C GLU A 84 0.70 -10.40 -17.16
N GLN A 85 1.37 -9.39 -16.59
CA GLN A 85 2.62 -8.87 -17.13
C GLN A 85 3.76 -9.90 -17.01
N GLU A 86 3.82 -10.63 -15.89
CA GLU A 86 4.79 -11.70 -15.69
C GLU A 86 4.60 -12.83 -16.73
N GLU A 87 3.36 -13.30 -16.90
CA GLU A 87 3.00 -14.31 -17.89
C GLU A 87 3.35 -13.86 -19.31
N PHE A 88 3.02 -12.61 -19.66
CA PHE A 88 3.35 -12.04 -20.97
C PHE A 88 4.86 -12.06 -21.26
N TYR A 89 5.69 -11.74 -20.27
CA TYR A 89 7.14 -11.76 -20.44
C TYR A 89 7.70 -13.17 -20.54
N LEU A 90 7.21 -14.11 -19.73
CA LEU A 90 7.62 -15.52 -19.80
C LEU A 90 7.21 -16.16 -21.13
N GLU A 91 6.01 -15.86 -21.63
CA GLU A 91 5.55 -16.29 -22.95
C GLU A 91 6.43 -15.68 -24.05
N SER A 92 6.72 -14.38 -23.97
CA SER A 92 7.61 -13.70 -24.91
C SER A 92 9.00 -14.33 -24.96
N LEU A 93 9.60 -14.66 -23.81
CA LEU A 93 10.86 -15.40 -23.75
C LEU A 93 10.76 -16.76 -24.45
N SER A 94 9.67 -17.50 -24.20
CA SER A 94 9.42 -18.80 -24.82
C SER A 94 9.34 -18.71 -26.35
N ILE A 95 8.60 -17.72 -26.87
CA ILE A 95 8.42 -17.49 -28.30
C ILE A 95 9.75 -17.14 -28.95
N ILE A 96 10.50 -16.19 -28.39
CA ILE A 96 11.78 -15.74 -28.95
C ILE A 96 12.78 -16.90 -28.94
N ALA A 97 12.89 -17.63 -27.84
CA ALA A 97 13.81 -18.77 -27.73
C ALA A 97 13.47 -19.87 -28.75
N LYS A 98 12.19 -20.22 -28.91
CA LYS A 98 11.74 -21.21 -29.90
C LYS A 98 12.01 -20.74 -31.34
N ALA A 99 11.67 -19.49 -31.67
CA ALA A 99 11.91 -18.92 -33.00
C ALA A 99 13.40 -18.95 -33.35
N THR A 100 14.27 -18.61 -32.39
CA THR A 100 15.73 -18.64 -32.57
C THR A 100 16.26 -20.07 -32.75
N LEU A 101 15.76 -21.04 -31.97
CA LEU A 101 16.12 -22.44 -32.11
C LEU A 101 15.65 -23.06 -33.44
N GLN A 102 14.63 -22.47 -34.06
CA GLN A 102 14.09 -22.83 -35.37
C GLN A 102 14.69 -21.99 -36.51
N ASP A 103 15.72 -21.19 -36.23
CA ASP A 103 16.40 -20.33 -37.21
C ASP A 103 15.47 -19.30 -37.88
N GLN A 104 14.38 -18.91 -37.20
CA GLN A 104 13.41 -17.90 -37.65
C GLN A 104 13.73 -16.49 -37.13
N CYS A 105 14.68 -16.37 -36.20
CA CYS A 105 15.13 -15.11 -35.61
C CYS A 105 16.65 -15.14 -35.50
N GLU A 106 17.31 -14.03 -35.84
CA GLU A 106 18.76 -13.90 -35.77
C GLU A 106 19.23 -13.99 -34.31
N THR A 107 20.35 -14.69 -34.09
CA THR A 107 20.89 -14.94 -32.75
C THR A 107 21.22 -13.63 -32.03
N SER A 108 21.75 -12.62 -32.74
CA SER A 108 22.03 -11.31 -32.12
C SER A 108 20.76 -10.59 -31.68
N GLU A 109 19.73 -10.53 -32.53
CA GLU A 109 18.43 -9.92 -32.21
C GLU A 109 17.78 -10.61 -30.99
N ALA A 110 17.76 -11.94 -31.01
CA ALA A 110 17.21 -12.75 -29.93
C ALA A 110 17.93 -12.49 -28.60
N CYS A 111 19.27 -12.46 -28.61
CA CYS A 111 20.09 -12.22 -27.43
C CYS A 111 19.72 -10.91 -26.72
N ILE A 112 19.58 -9.82 -27.45
CA ILE A 112 19.24 -8.50 -26.89
C ILE A 112 17.84 -8.50 -26.29
N ARG A 113 16.87 -9.05 -27.02
CA ARG A 113 15.47 -9.08 -26.57
C ARG A 113 15.32 -9.94 -25.32
N ILE A 114 15.93 -11.12 -25.32
CA ILE A 114 15.92 -12.02 -24.17
C ILE A 114 16.62 -11.39 -22.98
N LYS A 115 17.80 -10.77 -23.16
CA LYS A 115 18.51 -10.13 -22.05
C LYS A 115 17.69 -9.02 -21.40
N LYS A 116 17.05 -8.15 -22.19
CA LYS A 116 16.20 -7.08 -21.68
C LYS A 116 14.99 -7.59 -20.90
N ILE A 117 14.39 -8.70 -21.34
CA ILE A 117 13.28 -9.31 -20.58
C ILE A 117 13.80 -9.97 -19.30
N LEU A 118 14.95 -10.64 -19.35
CA LEU A 118 15.56 -11.29 -18.18
C LEU A 118 15.94 -10.32 -17.05
N GLU A 119 16.12 -9.03 -17.32
CA GLU A 119 16.33 -8.01 -16.28
C GLU A 119 15.16 -7.92 -15.28
N PHE A 120 13.95 -8.32 -15.69
CA PHE A 120 12.79 -8.42 -14.81
C PHE A 120 12.76 -9.73 -13.99
N PHE A 121 13.61 -10.71 -14.32
CA PHE A 121 13.66 -12.06 -13.74
C PHE A 121 15.09 -12.42 -13.30
N PRO A 122 15.66 -11.74 -12.30
CA PRO A 122 17.04 -11.96 -11.85
C PRO A 122 17.29 -13.40 -11.36
N GLU A 123 16.26 -14.08 -10.87
CA GLU A 123 16.32 -15.49 -10.45
C GLU A 123 16.51 -16.44 -11.62
N ILE A 124 15.87 -16.15 -12.76
CA ILE A 124 16.05 -16.92 -13.99
C ILE A 124 17.41 -16.56 -14.58
N GLU A 125 17.72 -15.28 -14.70
CA GLU A 125 18.96 -14.78 -15.28
C GLU A 125 20.22 -15.38 -14.62
N SER A 126 20.20 -15.54 -13.30
CA SER A 126 21.31 -16.10 -12.52
C SER A 126 21.38 -17.63 -12.53
N SER A 127 20.51 -18.30 -13.30
CA SER A 127 20.45 -19.76 -13.32
C SER A 127 21.67 -20.38 -14.03
N PRO A 128 22.18 -21.52 -13.53
CA PRO A 128 23.33 -22.19 -14.15
C PRO A 128 23.08 -22.49 -15.64
N GLY A 129 24.05 -22.12 -16.48
CA GLY A 129 23.98 -22.36 -17.92
C GLY A 129 23.39 -21.23 -18.75
N LEU A 130 22.94 -20.11 -18.15
CA LEU A 130 22.50 -18.91 -18.87
C LEU A 130 23.62 -17.87 -19.11
N GLU A 131 24.81 -18.08 -18.55
CA GLU A 131 26.01 -17.25 -18.77
C GLU A 131 26.30 -16.90 -20.25
N PRO A 132 26.10 -17.80 -21.24
CA PRO A 132 26.30 -17.45 -22.64
C PRO A 132 25.42 -16.29 -23.14
N ILE A 133 24.21 -16.13 -22.59
CA ILE A 133 23.31 -15.02 -22.96
C ILE A 133 23.93 -13.69 -22.53
N GLN A 134 24.38 -13.59 -21.27
CA GLN A 134 25.02 -12.37 -20.75
C GLN A 134 26.34 -12.08 -21.47
N THR A 135 27.12 -13.13 -21.75
CA THR A 135 28.42 -12.99 -22.39
C THR A 135 28.28 -12.50 -23.83
N MET A 136 27.34 -13.07 -24.59
CA MET A 136 27.03 -12.62 -25.95
C MET A 136 26.46 -11.19 -25.94
N TYR A 137 25.60 -10.85 -24.97
CA TYR A 137 25.04 -9.51 -24.87
C TYR A 137 26.11 -8.43 -24.66
N LYS A 138 27.12 -8.68 -23.82
CA LYS A 138 28.24 -7.74 -23.62
C LYS A 138 29.00 -7.41 -24.91
N ASP A 139 29.14 -8.39 -25.80
CA ASP A 139 29.77 -8.19 -27.11
C ASP A 139 28.86 -7.41 -28.08
N LEU A 140 27.56 -7.31 -27.79
CA LEU A 140 26.53 -6.67 -28.61
C LEU A 140 26.05 -5.30 -28.07
N GLU A 141 26.15 -5.04 -26.77
CA GLU A 141 25.48 -3.92 -26.08
C GLU A 141 25.83 -2.54 -26.64
N ASN A 142 27.02 -2.40 -27.23
CA ASN A 142 27.54 -1.15 -27.80
C ASN A 142 27.19 -0.96 -29.29
N PHE A 143 26.47 -1.89 -29.91
CA PHE A 143 26.04 -1.74 -31.30
C PHE A 143 24.81 -0.86 -31.36
N ALA A 144 24.65 -0.11 -32.45
CA ALA A 144 23.48 0.74 -32.60
C ALA A 144 22.25 -0.12 -32.90
N TYR A 145 21.12 0.24 -32.28
CA TYR A 145 19.82 -0.41 -32.44
C TYR A 145 18.74 0.58 -32.83
N LEU A 146 17.71 0.11 -33.54
CA LEU A 146 16.52 0.90 -33.90
C LEU A 146 16.88 2.29 -34.49
N ASP A 147 16.51 3.37 -33.81
CA ASP A 147 16.68 4.74 -34.29
C ASP A 147 18.15 5.15 -34.37
N GLU A 148 18.99 4.72 -33.42
CA GLU A 148 20.44 4.97 -33.45
C GLU A 148 21.08 4.33 -34.69
N ARG A 149 20.58 3.16 -35.09
CA ARG A 149 21.04 2.51 -36.32
C ARG A 149 20.67 3.35 -37.54
N ASN A 150 19.50 3.99 -37.58
CA ASN A 150 19.08 4.78 -38.73
C ASN A 150 20.01 5.98 -38.98
N GLU A 151 20.52 6.58 -37.91
CA GLU A 151 21.44 7.73 -37.93
C GLU A 151 22.86 7.38 -38.39
N LEU A 152 23.24 6.08 -38.38
CA LEU A 152 24.57 5.67 -38.81
C LEU A 152 24.80 5.87 -40.32
N ALA A 153 26.01 6.33 -40.64
CA ALA A 153 26.53 6.32 -42.01
C ALA A 153 26.60 4.88 -42.56
N LYS A 154 26.41 4.73 -43.88
CA LYS A 154 26.38 3.42 -44.55
C LYS A 154 27.60 2.55 -44.25
N GLN A 155 28.79 3.15 -44.15
CA GLN A 155 30.03 2.43 -43.84
C GLN A 155 30.02 1.87 -42.41
N GLU A 156 29.53 2.64 -41.43
CA GLU A 156 29.47 2.18 -40.04
C GLU A 156 28.40 1.11 -39.85
N LYS A 157 27.25 1.23 -40.54
CA LYS A 157 26.23 0.16 -40.59
C LYS A 157 26.84 -1.16 -41.06
N PHE A 158 27.55 -1.14 -42.20
CA PHE A 158 28.18 -2.32 -42.76
C PHE A 158 29.27 -2.91 -41.85
N LYS A 159 30.04 -2.06 -41.17
CA LYS A 159 31.04 -2.48 -40.19
C LYS A 159 30.39 -3.17 -39.00
N GLN A 160 29.33 -2.60 -38.44
CA GLN A 160 28.59 -3.23 -37.33
C GLN A 160 27.91 -4.53 -37.76
N ASP A 161 27.38 -4.62 -38.98
CA ASP A 161 26.78 -5.87 -39.49
C ASP A 161 27.81 -6.99 -39.58
N ASN A 162 29.02 -6.70 -40.09
CA ASN A 162 30.12 -7.68 -40.08
C ASN A 162 30.55 -8.07 -38.67
N GLN A 163 30.50 -7.14 -37.70
CA GLN A 163 30.80 -7.46 -36.31
C GLN A 163 29.70 -8.35 -35.70
N ARG A 164 28.43 -8.09 -36.00
CA ARG A 164 27.30 -8.93 -35.59
C ARG A 164 27.46 -10.35 -36.08
N PHE A 165 27.73 -10.55 -37.37
CA PHE A 165 27.95 -11.89 -37.93
C PHE A 165 29.06 -12.67 -37.20
N LYS A 166 30.16 -11.99 -36.85
CA LYS A 166 31.25 -12.63 -36.08
C LYS A 166 30.85 -13.01 -34.66
N VAL A 167 30.07 -12.15 -33.99
CA VAL A 167 29.56 -12.45 -32.65
C VAL A 167 28.56 -13.60 -32.71
N GLU A 168 27.67 -13.61 -33.70
CA GLU A 168 26.72 -14.70 -33.90
C GLU A 168 27.44 -16.02 -34.11
N GLU A 169 28.37 -16.10 -35.06
CA GLU A 169 29.15 -17.33 -35.31
C GLU A 169 29.91 -17.81 -34.06
N LYS A 170 30.47 -16.87 -33.29
CA LYS A 170 31.21 -17.17 -32.05
C LYS A 170 30.33 -17.79 -30.97
N TYR A 171 29.10 -17.33 -30.81
CA TYR A 171 28.24 -17.69 -29.67
C TYR A 171 27.07 -18.60 -30.02
N GLU A 172 26.74 -18.80 -31.30
CA GLU A 172 25.51 -19.46 -31.75
C GLU A 172 25.24 -20.78 -31.03
N LYS A 173 26.25 -21.67 -30.98
CA LYS A 173 26.12 -22.99 -30.37
C LYS A 173 25.80 -22.89 -28.87
N ASP A 174 26.57 -22.10 -28.14
CA ASP A 174 26.46 -21.99 -26.68
C ASP A 174 25.20 -21.20 -26.29
N PHE A 175 24.85 -20.18 -27.07
CA PHE A 175 23.62 -19.43 -26.91
C PHE A 175 22.39 -20.31 -27.13
N LYS A 176 22.34 -21.08 -28.22
CA LYS A 176 21.24 -22.04 -28.46
C LYS A 176 21.17 -23.13 -27.39
N ALA A 177 22.29 -23.54 -26.80
CA ALA A 177 22.28 -24.44 -25.64
C ALA A 177 21.64 -23.77 -24.41
N ALA A 178 22.01 -22.52 -24.12
CA ALA A 178 21.40 -21.73 -23.04
C ALA A 178 19.89 -21.51 -23.26
N LEU A 179 19.44 -21.29 -24.50
CA LEU A 179 18.01 -21.15 -24.82
C LEU A 179 17.19 -22.40 -24.47
N LYS A 180 17.77 -23.60 -24.63
CA LYS A 180 17.09 -24.84 -24.24
C LYS A 180 16.91 -24.92 -22.73
N ILE A 181 17.95 -24.55 -21.98
CA ILE A 181 17.91 -24.47 -20.51
C ILE A 181 16.85 -23.44 -20.08
N LEU A 182 16.85 -22.25 -20.71
CA LEU A 182 15.87 -21.20 -20.46
C LEU A 182 14.43 -21.70 -20.67
N LEU A 183 14.17 -22.43 -21.75
CA LEU A 183 12.85 -23.01 -22.01
C LEU A 183 12.42 -24.02 -20.94
N ASP A 184 13.34 -24.81 -20.41
CA ASP A 184 13.03 -25.78 -19.36
C ASP A 184 12.81 -25.10 -18.00
N LEU A 185 13.54 -24.03 -17.70
CA LEU A 185 13.30 -23.19 -16.53
C LEU A 185 11.91 -22.53 -16.58
N ILE A 186 11.53 -21.94 -17.73
CA ILE A 186 10.22 -21.32 -17.92
C ILE A 186 9.09 -22.35 -17.73
N LYS A 187 9.23 -23.57 -18.30
CA LYS A 187 8.24 -24.64 -18.14
C LYS A 187 8.07 -25.11 -16.70
N THR A 188 9.11 -24.98 -15.86
CA THR A 188 9.06 -25.43 -14.47
C THR A 188 8.36 -24.41 -13.55
N LYS A 189 8.25 -23.15 -14.00
CA LYS A 189 7.60 -22.06 -13.26
C LYS A 189 6.07 -22.04 -13.44
N HIS A 190 5.57 -22.62 -14.53
CA HIS A 190 4.15 -22.86 -14.80
C HIS A 190 3.73 -24.28 -14.40
#